data_AF-A0A1A0HDP4-F1
#
_entry.id   AF-A0A1A0HDP4-F1
#
_cell.length_a   1.000
_cell.length_b   1.000
_cell.length_c   1.000
_cell.angle_alpha   90.00
_cell.angle_beta   90.00
_cell.angle_gamma   90.00
#
_symmetry.space_group_name_H-M   'P 1'
#
loop_
_entity.id
_entity.type
_entity.pdbx_description
1 polymer ?
#
loop_
_entity_poly.entity_id
_entity_poly.type
_entity_poly.pdbx_seq_one_letter_code
_entity_poly.pdbx_strand_id
1 'polypeptide(L)'
;MASKEINSQSHTLPSPPPEGLRRSKRTKIAPLAYWRNERIVYTRAREGISESDNTLMRDIKKVPLQEIVEVIHVPETSRNENKGKTNKRSKARVRLTTQEKKLHANTSFDYESDPEIDGTEWFKQKSLASEIFENDETMTNKIIAWAPDGGNFELPPDRDEGLLGAENFKVASLFDTDLNMLAAGLLDFPTEGFKSLRNTGESLFIFHVARGLIEVTLNSKRFVVTRGCSFEIPRYNIYSFKNLGHGSARLFFVQCQFNEN
;
A
#
# COMPACT_ATOMS: atom_id res chain seq x y z
N MET A 1 49.58 -5.93 7.78
CA MET A 1 48.24 -5.71 7.19
C MET A 1 48.47 -5.32 5.74
N ALA A 2 48.13 -6.18 4.78
CA ALA A 2 48.29 -5.88 3.35
C ALA A 2 46.89 -5.85 2.72
N SER A 3 46.44 -4.63 2.40
CA SER A 3 45.18 -4.38 1.70
C SER A 3 45.32 -4.87 0.26
N LYS A 4 44.51 -5.87 -0.11
CA LYS A 4 44.49 -6.46 -1.45
C LYS A 4 43.55 -5.61 -2.32
N GLU A 5 44.12 -4.80 -3.21
CA GLU A 5 43.34 -4.06 -4.21
C GLU A 5 42.62 -5.05 -5.13
N ILE A 6 41.29 -4.99 -5.12
CA ILE A 6 40.43 -5.78 -6.01
C ILE A 6 40.34 -4.99 -7.32
N ASN A 7 41.10 -5.41 -8.33
CA ASN A 7 41.03 -4.84 -9.67
C ASN A 7 39.73 -5.33 -10.36
N SER A 8 38.63 -4.60 -10.18
CA SER A 8 37.35 -4.85 -10.85
C SER A 8 37.38 -4.24 -12.25
N GLN A 9 37.38 -5.07 -13.30
CA GLN A 9 37.19 -4.60 -14.67
C GLN A 9 35.70 -4.31 -14.89
N SER A 10 35.36 -3.02 -15.03
CA SER A 10 34.02 -2.58 -15.42
C SER A 10 33.87 -2.67 -16.94
N HIS A 11 32.93 -3.49 -17.42
CA HIS A 11 32.57 -3.52 -18.83
C HIS A 11 31.39 -2.59 -19.07
N THR A 12 31.61 -1.48 -19.79
CA THR A 12 30.54 -0.63 -20.29
C THR A 12 29.73 -1.37 -21.35
N LEU A 13 28.43 -1.08 -21.41
CA LEU A 13 27.51 -1.70 -22.38
C LEU A 13 28.00 -1.45 -23.81
N PRO A 14 27.83 -2.43 -24.73
CA PRO A 14 28.23 -2.26 -26.13
C PRO A 14 27.44 -1.13 -26.78
N SER A 15 28.12 -0.30 -27.59
CA SER A 15 27.52 0.81 -28.31
C SER A 15 26.39 0.34 -29.26
N PRO A 16 25.32 1.13 -29.43
CA PRO A 16 24.20 0.74 -30.29
C PRO A 16 24.65 0.59 -31.75
N PRO A 17 24.11 -0.41 -32.50
CA PRO A 17 24.54 -0.68 -33.87
C PRO A 17 24.05 0.39 -34.87
N PRO A 18 24.73 0.52 -36.04
CA PRO A 18 24.30 1.40 -37.12
C PRO A 18 22.93 1.00 -37.69
N GLU A 19 22.21 2.00 -38.20
CA GLU A 19 20.81 1.92 -38.58
C GLU A 19 20.58 1.04 -39.82
N GLY A 20 19.61 0.11 -39.75
CA GLY A 20 19.19 -0.74 -40.88
C GLY A 20 19.24 -2.26 -40.64
N LEU A 21 19.91 -2.76 -39.60
CA LEU A 21 19.96 -4.19 -39.28
C LEU A 21 19.12 -4.53 -38.05
N ARG A 22 17.96 -5.17 -38.23
CA ARG A 22 17.07 -5.55 -37.13
C ARG A 22 17.67 -6.69 -36.29
N ARG A 23 18.42 -6.36 -35.23
CA ARG A 23 18.74 -7.29 -34.12
C ARG A 23 17.90 -6.97 -32.88
N SER A 24 17.76 -7.97 -32.00
CA SER A 24 17.07 -7.81 -30.72
C SER A 24 17.78 -6.74 -29.87
N LYS A 25 17.04 -5.75 -29.36
CA LYS A 25 17.54 -4.75 -28.40
C LYS A 25 17.83 -5.30 -27.00
N ARG A 26 17.80 -6.62 -26.80
CA ARG A 26 18.01 -7.25 -25.49
C ARG A 26 19.50 -7.36 -25.20
N THR A 27 19.92 -6.83 -24.05
CA THR A 27 21.25 -7.07 -23.48
C THR A 27 21.39 -8.54 -23.08
N LYS A 28 22.26 -9.27 -23.76
CA LYS A 28 22.62 -10.65 -23.39
C LYS A 28 23.77 -10.60 -22.39
N ILE A 29 23.53 -11.09 -21.18
CA ILE A 29 24.54 -11.14 -20.10
C ILE A 29 24.91 -12.61 -19.88
N ALA A 30 26.19 -12.88 -19.65
CA ALA A 30 26.66 -14.22 -19.29
C ALA A 30 26.11 -14.65 -17.91
N PRO A 31 25.95 -15.95 -17.64
CA PRO A 31 25.56 -16.42 -16.31
C PRO A 31 26.55 -15.94 -15.24
N LEU A 32 26.04 -15.34 -14.15
CA LEU A 32 26.87 -14.84 -13.06
C LEU A 32 27.31 -15.96 -12.12
N ALA A 33 28.59 -15.95 -11.76
CA ALA A 33 29.13 -16.74 -10.66
C ALA A 33 28.88 -16.02 -9.33
N TYR A 34 27.64 -16.01 -8.84
CA TYR A 34 27.25 -15.36 -7.57
C TYR A 34 28.12 -15.76 -6.38
N TRP A 35 28.63 -16.99 -6.37
CA TRP A 35 29.52 -17.53 -5.34
C TRP A 35 30.93 -16.88 -5.32
N ARG A 36 31.29 -16.13 -6.37
CA ARG A 36 32.48 -15.27 -6.44
C ARG A 36 32.15 -13.79 -6.22
N ASN A 37 30.95 -13.46 -5.75
CA ASN A 37 30.46 -12.10 -5.61
C ASN A 37 30.24 -11.36 -6.96
N GLU A 38 30.02 -12.10 -8.05
CA GLU A 38 29.54 -11.50 -9.31
C GLU A 38 28.08 -11.07 -9.15
N ARG A 39 27.78 -9.85 -9.57
CA ARG A 39 26.45 -9.26 -9.39
C ARG A 39 26.15 -8.24 -10.49
N ILE A 40 24.86 -8.11 -10.78
CA ILE A 40 24.33 -7.02 -11.61
C ILE A 40 24.07 -5.83 -10.71
N VAL A 41 24.55 -4.65 -11.11
CA VAL A 41 24.26 -3.37 -10.48
C VAL A 41 23.14 -2.70 -11.26
N TYR A 42 21.98 -2.59 -10.62
CA TYR A 42 20.84 -1.87 -11.17
C TYR A 42 20.86 -0.42 -10.70
N THR A 43 20.47 0.52 -11.57
CA THR A 43 20.08 1.87 -11.17
C THR A 43 18.59 2.08 -11.38
N ARG A 44 18.05 3.06 -10.67
CA ARG A 44 16.77 3.66 -11.05
C ARG A 44 17.02 4.44 -12.34
N ALA A 45 16.19 4.22 -13.37
CA ALA A 45 16.22 5.02 -14.59
C ALA A 45 16.19 6.50 -14.17
N ARG A 46 17.19 7.28 -14.62
CA ARG A 46 17.26 8.71 -14.28
C ARG A 46 16.02 9.38 -14.86
N GLU A 47 15.17 9.90 -13.97
CA GLU A 47 14.08 10.79 -14.35
C GLU A 47 14.68 12.02 -15.04
N GLY A 48 14.59 12.04 -16.37
CA GLY A 48 14.86 13.23 -17.15
C GLY A 48 13.72 14.22 -16.90
N ILE A 49 14.02 15.25 -16.11
CA ILE A 49 13.49 16.63 -16.21
C ILE A 49 11.99 16.69 -16.56
N SER A 50 11.16 16.36 -15.59
CA SER A 50 9.83 16.94 -15.40
C SER A 50 9.49 16.69 -13.94
N GLU A 51 9.14 17.74 -13.22
CA GLU A 51 8.77 17.78 -11.79
C GLU A 51 8.37 16.40 -11.24
N SER A 52 9.17 15.92 -10.28
CA SER A 52 9.02 14.60 -9.67
C SER A 52 7.73 14.55 -8.84
N ASP A 53 6.61 14.42 -9.55
CA ASP A 53 5.31 14.06 -9.03
C ASP A 53 5.42 12.63 -8.51
N ASN A 54 5.80 12.51 -7.23
CA ASN A 54 5.99 11.28 -6.47
C ASN A 54 4.66 10.65 -6.00
N THR A 55 3.56 10.92 -6.71
CA THR A 55 2.25 10.37 -6.34
C THR A 55 2.20 8.87 -6.64
N LEU A 56 1.68 8.10 -5.67
CA LEU A 56 1.44 6.66 -5.81
C LEU A 56 0.65 6.31 -7.09
N MET A 57 -0.24 7.22 -7.52
CA MET A 57 -1.04 7.06 -8.74
C MET A 57 -0.19 7.06 -10.02
N ARG A 58 0.93 7.80 -10.05
CA ARG A 58 1.89 7.76 -11.17
C ARG A 58 2.90 6.63 -11.03
N ASP A 59 3.30 6.26 -9.81
CA ASP A 59 4.20 5.12 -9.59
C ASP A 59 3.61 3.80 -10.12
N ILE A 60 2.29 3.59 -10.00
CA ILE A 60 1.62 2.43 -10.60
C ILE A 60 1.77 2.41 -12.13
N LYS A 61 1.82 3.59 -12.77
CA LYS A 61 1.99 3.72 -14.22
C LYS A 61 3.47 3.69 -14.63
N LYS A 62 4.35 4.16 -13.76
CA LYS A 62 5.81 4.09 -13.91
C LYS A 62 6.29 2.79 -13.28
N VAL A 63 6.11 1.64 -13.94
CA VAL A 63 6.89 0.45 -13.58
C VAL A 63 8.36 0.85 -13.73
N PRO A 64 9.15 0.97 -12.64
CA PRO A 64 10.51 1.45 -12.77
C PRO A 64 11.30 0.34 -13.47
N LEU A 65 11.56 0.54 -14.77
CA LEU A 65 12.51 -0.29 -15.50
C LEU A 65 13.87 -0.07 -14.84
N GLN A 66 14.30 -1.03 -14.03
CA GLN A 66 15.64 -1.05 -13.49
C GLN A 66 16.63 -1.19 -14.65
N GLU A 67 17.43 -0.16 -14.88
CA GLU A 67 18.45 -0.20 -15.91
C GLU A 67 19.72 -0.84 -15.34
N ILE A 68 20.27 -1.82 -16.07
CA ILE A 68 21.52 -2.48 -15.69
C ILE A 68 22.65 -1.51 -16.01
N VAL A 69 23.28 -0.95 -14.98
CA VAL A 69 24.42 -0.04 -15.13
C VAL A 69 25.70 -0.82 -15.41
N GLU A 70 25.93 -1.87 -14.64
CA GLU A 70 27.18 -2.60 -14.67
C GLU A 70 26.97 -4.07 -14.29
N VAL A 71 27.75 -4.94 -14.91
CA VAL A 71 27.85 -6.35 -14.52
C VAL A 71 29.27 -6.60 -14.03
N ILE A 72 29.40 -6.82 -12.72
CA ILE A 72 30.70 -7.07 -12.09
C ILE A 72 31.03 -8.55 -12.27
N HIS A 73 32.05 -8.84 -13.09
CA HIS A 73 32.65 -10.17 -13.21
C HIS A 73 33.96 -10.22 -12.44
N VAL A 74 34.22 -11.32 -11.73
CA VAL A 74 35.45 -11.48 -10.95
C VAL A 74 36.38 -12.39 -11.76
N PRO A 75 37.54 -11.89 -12.23
CA PRO A 75 38.40 -12.64 -13.12
C PRO A 75 38.85 -13.95 -12.49
N GLU A 76 38.82 -15.02 -13.28
CA GLU A 76 39.37 -16.29 -12.85
C GLU A 76 40.88 -16.12 -12.65
N THR A 77 41.33 -16.30 -11.40
CA THR A 77 42.76 -16.57 -11.19
C THR A 77 43.05 -17.87 -11.92
N SER A 78 43.96 -17.81 -12.90
CA SER A 78 44.37 -18.93 -13.75
C SER A 78 44.91 -20.08 -12.89
N ARG A 79 44.00 -20.92 -12.39
CA ARG A 79 44.34 -22.21 -11.84
C ARG A 79 44.46 -23.16 -13.00
N ASN A 80 45.71 -23.53 -13.28
CA ASN A 80 46.11 -24.57 -14.22
C ASN A 80 45.07 -25.69 -14.30
N GLU A 81 44.57 -25.90 -15.52
CA GLU A 81 43.65 -26.98 -15.86
C GLU A 81 44.29 -28.34 -15.59
N ASN A 82 43.96 -28.94 -14.43
CA ASN A 82 44.08 -30.38 -14.30
C ASN A 82 42.72 -31.00 -14.67
N LYS A 83 42.63 -31.48 -15.92
CA LYS A 83 41.55 -32.32 -16.44
C LYS A 83 41.44 -33.61 -15.61
N GLY A 84 40.66 -33.55 -14.53
CA GLY A 84 40.27 -34.69 -13.72
C GLY A 84 39.06 -35.40 -14.32
N LYS A 85 39.25 -36.68 -14.64
CA LYS A 85 38.30 -37.57 -15.32
C LYS A 85 36.95 -37.67 -14.62
N THR A 86 35.92 -37.74 -15.45
CA THR A 86 34.53 -38.04 -15.13
C THR A 86 34.37 -39.34 -14.34
N ASN A 87 33.73 -39.28 -13.17
CA ASN A 87 33.11 -40.44 -12.55
C ASN A 87 31.62 -40.18 -12.30
N LYS A 88 30.79 -40.83 -13.11
CA LYS A 88 29.35 -41.00 -12.87
C LYS A 88 29.18 -41.65 -11.50
N ARG A 89 28.48 -40.99 -10.57
CA ARG A 89 27.90 -41.66 -9.40
C ARG A 89 26.38 -41.55 -9.42
N SER A 90 25.80 -42.73 -9.25
CA SER A 90 24.41 -43.11 -9.33
C SER A 90 23.54 -42.44 -8.27
N LYS A 91 22.30 -42.17 -8.67
CA LYS A 91 21.18 -41.70 -7.85
C LYS A 91 20.99 -42.61 -6.62
N ALA A 92 20.95 -42.01 -5.43
CA ALA A 92 20.32 -42.61 -4.25
C ALA A 92 19.17 -41.69 -3.82
N ARG A 93 17.94 -42.17 -4.05
CA ARG A 93 16.68 -41.52 -3.73
C ARG A 93 16.41 -41.75 -2.24
N VAL A 94 16.66 -40.75 -1.40
CA VAL A 94 16.22 -40.79 0.01
C VAL A 94 14.74 -40.45 0.04
N ARG A 95 13.92 -41.42 0.43
CA ARG A 95 12.51 -41.23 0.78
C ARG A 95 12.48 -40.47 2.11
N LEU A 96 12.12 -39.19 2.07
CA LEU A 96 11.66 -38.46 3.25
C LEU A 96 10.28 -39.01 3.62
N THR A 97 10.21 -39.65 4.78
CA THR A 97 8.98 -40.09 5.42
C THR A 97 8.17 -38.87 5.83
N THR A 98 6.99 -38.73 5.24
CA THR A 98 5.94 -37.79 5.66
C THR A 98 5.59 -38.05 7.12
N GLN A 99 5.99 -37.15 8.02
CA GLN A 99 5.39 -37.10 9.34
C GLN A 99 4.10 -36.29 9.21
N GLU A 100 2.99 -36.99 9.43
CA GLU A 100 1.65 -36.43 9.54
C GLU A 100 1.61 -35.45 10.71
N LYS A 101 1.67 -34.14 10.41
CA LYS A 101 1.27 -33.12 11.36
C LYS A 101 -0.24 -33.27 11.57
N LYS A 102 -0.60 -33.73 12.76
CA LYS A 102 -1.97 -33.71 13.29
C LYS A 102 -2.59 -32.33 13.04
N LEU A 103 -3.75 -32.32 12.39
CA LEU A 103 -4.60 -31.14 12.31
C LEU A 103 -4.95 -30.71 13.73
N HIS A 104 -4.30 -29.65 14.22
CA HIS A 104 -4.89 -28.84 15.26
C HIS A 104 -6.11 -28.15 14.66
N ALA A 105 -7.23 -28.20 15.39
CA ALA A 105 -8.50 -27.63 14.98
C ALA A 105 -8.28 -26.19 14.49
N ASN A 106 -8.70 -25.91 13.26
CA ASN A 106 -8.78 -24.57 12.68
C ASN A 106 -9.79 -23.74 13.51
N THR A 107 -9.36 -23.18 14.64
CA THR A 107 -9.78 -21.82 14.95
C THR A 107 -8.98 -20.95 14.00
N SER A 108 -9.58 -20.61 12.86
CA SER A 108 -9.01 -19.68 11.89
C SER A 108 -8.97 -18.29 12.54
N PHE A 109 -7.99 -18.09 13.42
CA PHE A 109 -7.53 -16.75 13.72
C PHE A 109 -6.90 -16.26 12.42
N ASP A 110 -7.62 -15.35 11.77
CA ASP A 110 -7.06 -14.56 10.70
C ASP A 110 -5.82 -13.87 11.29
N TYR A 111 -4.67 -13.99 10.63
CA TYR A 111 -3.43 -13.33 11.07
C TYR A 111 -3.67 -11.82 11.26
N GLU A 112 -4.60 -11.23 10.49
CA GLU A 112 -5.04 -9.84 10.59
C GLU A 112 -5.74 -9.48 11.92
N SER A 113 -6.16 -10.49 12.70
CA SER A 113 -6.86 -10.32 13.98
C SER A 113 -6.02 -10.72 15.20
N ASP A 114 -4.73 -11.02 15.02
CA ASP A 114 -3.84 -11.38 16.13
C ASP A 114 -3.38 -10.10 16.88
N PRO A 115 -3.71 -9.97 18.18
CA PRO A 115 -3.31 -8.80 18.96
C PRO A 115 -1.80 -8.70 19.26
N GLU A 116 -0.99 -9.75 19.02
CA GLU A 116 0.43 -9.80 19.42
C GLU A 116 1.40 -9.89 18.22
N ILE A 117 1.26 -8.97 17.26
CA ILE A 117 2.25 -8.78 16.18
C ILE A 117 3.27 -7.71 16.61
N ASP A 118 4.56 -7.97 16.44
CA ASP A 118 5.62 -6.98 16.71
C ASP A 118 5.31 -5.64 15.99
N GLY A 119 5.32 -4.52 16.74
CA GLY A 119 4.95 -3.20 16.23
C GLY A 119 3.50 -2.77 16.49
N THR A 120 2.66 -3.60 17.12
CA THR A 120 1.28 -3.23 17.55
C THR A 120 1.21 -2.70 18.98
N GLU A 121 2.33 -2.45 19.66
CA GLU A 121 2.34 -2.04 21.08
C GLU A 121 1.53 -0.76 21.32
N TRP A 122 1.48 0.12 20.32
CA TRP A 122 0.72 1.36 20.33
C TRP A 122 -0.81 1.16 20.28
N PHE A 123 -1.32 -0.04 19.94
CA PHE A 123 -2.77 -0.33 19.98
C PHE A 123 -3.34 -0.12 21.39
N LYS A 124 -2.55 -0.36 22.43
CA LYS A 124 -2.94 -0.10 23.83
C LYS A 124 -3.25 1.38 24.09
N GLN A 125 -2.59 2.27 23.34
CA GLN A 125 -2.75 3.72 23.43
C GLN A 125 -3.87 4.24 22.50
N LYS A 126 -4.44 3.36 21.66
CA LYS A 126 -5.50 3.63 20.66
C LYS A 126 -5.14 4.60 19.54
N SER A 127 -4.04 5.32 19.68
CA SER A 127 -3.49 6.25 18.69
C SER A 127 -1.97 6.27 18.81
N LEU A 128 -1.28 6.45 17.68
CA LEU A 128 0.16 6.66 17.61
C LEU A 128 0.44 8.10 17.19
N ALA A 129 1.16 8.83 18.03
CA ALA A 129 1.67 10.16 17.72
C ALA A 129 3.16 10.09 17.40
N SER A 130 3.60 10.92 16.46
CA SER A 130 5.01 11.00 16.04
C SER A 130 5.38 12.42 15.65
N GLU A 131 6.65 12.76 15.83
CA GLU A 131 7.25 14.01 15.36
C GLU A 131 7.40 13.93 13.85
N ILE A 132 6.60 14.73 13.14
CA ILE A 132 6.62 14.83 11.69
C ILE A 132 7.04 16.24 11.28
N PHE A 133 7.59 16.37 10.08
CA PHE A 133 7.80 17.66 9.46
C PHE A 133 6.49 18.13 8.83
N GLU A 134 5.98 19.27 9.28
CA GLU A 134 4.86 19.97 8.63
C GLU A 134 5.35 20.74 7.40
N ASN A 135 6.55 21.29 7.49
CA ASN A 135 7.28 21.93 6.41
C ASN A 135 8.78 21.59 6.54
N ASP A 136 9.60 21.97 5.57
CA ASP A 136 11.05 21.71 5.57
C ASP A 136 11.80 22.23 6.81
N GLU A 137 11.18 23.14 7.58
CA GLU A 137 11.77 23.80 8.75
C GLU A 137 11.04 23.50 10.08
N THR A 138 9.77 23.04 10.05
CA THR A 138 8.92 22.93 11.25
C THR A 138 8.54 21.49 11.55
N MET A 139 8.98 20.98 12.70
CA MET A 139 8.55 19.70 13.26
C MET A 139 7.37 19.89 14.21
N THR A 140 6.32 19.10 14.04
CA THR A 140 5.16 19.06 14.93
C THR A 140 4.85 17.62 15.33
N ASN A 141 4.39 17.42 16.57
CA ASN A 141 3.95 16.10 17.01
C ASN A 141 2.49 15.91 16.61
N LYS A 142 2.22 14.92 15.75
CA LYS A 142 0.90 14.68 15.17
C LYS A 142 0.50 13.22 15.33
N ILE A 143 -0.80 12.97 15.49
CA ILE A 143 -1.35 11.61 15.42
C ILE A 143 -1.26 11.11 13.98
N ILE A 144 -0.49 10.04 13.78
CA ILE A 144 -0.23 9.44 12.46
C ILE A 144 -0.99 8.14 12.24
N ALA A 145 -1.45 7.47 13.30
CA ALA A 145 -2.24 6.25 13.19
C ALA A 145 -3.25 6.11 14.32
N TRP A 146 -4.35 5.41 14.02
CA TRP A 146 -5.42 5.07 14.95
C TRP A 146 -5.60 3.55 14.98
N ALA A 147 -5.81 3.00 16.17
CA ALA A 147 -6.02 1.56 16.34
C ALA A 147 -7.41 1.16 15.81
N PRO A 148 -7.69 -0.14 15.57
CA PRO A 148 -9.00 -0.61 15.09
C PRO A 148 -10.19 -0.23 16.00
N ASP A 149 -9.93 -0.09 17.30
CA ASP A 149 -10.85 0.35 18.35
C ASP A 149 -10.61 1.80 18.80
N GLY A 150 -9.76 2.54 18.09
CA GLY A 150 -9.47 3.95 18.28
C GLY A 150 -10.48 4.88 17.60
N GLY A 151 -10.26 6.18 17.77
CA GLY A 151 -11.12 7.26 17.29
C GLY A 151 -12.17 7.66 18.33
N ASN A 152 -12.37 8.97 18.50
CA ASN A 152 -13.42 9.50 19.38
C ASN A 152 -14.74 9.56 18.61
N PHE A 153 -15.65 8.63 18.88
CA PHE A 153 -16.95 8.56 18.20
C PHE A 153 -17.97 9.46 18.89
N GLU A 154 -18.37 10.51 18.20
CA GLU A 154 -19.36 11.47 18.66
C GLU A 154 -20.65 11.30 17.85
N LEU A 155 -21.78 11.68 18.45
CA LEU A 155 -23.02 11.82 17.69
C LEU A 155 -22.85 13.01 16.72
N PRO A 156 -23.40 12.94 15.50
CA PRO A 156 -23.40 14.09 14.61
C PRO A 156 -24.01 15.29 15.35
N PRO A 157 -23.46 16.50 15.18
CA PRO A 157 -24.05 17.69 15.79
C PRO A 157 -25.50 17.81 15.31
N ASP A 158 -26.43 17.86 16.27
CA ASP A 158 -27.86 18.08 16.01
C ASP A 158 -28.00 19.38 15.21
N ARG A 159 -28.21 19.24 13.91
CA ARG A 159 -28.52 20.34 13.01
C ARG A 159 -29.88 20.03 12.39
N ASP A 160 -30.86 20.74 12.94
CA ASP A 160 -32.28 20.78 12.62
C ASP A 160 -33.17 19.71 13.30
N GLU A 161 -33.66 20.09 14.49
CA GLU A 161 -34.98 19.68 15.00
C GLU A 161 -36.05 20.06 13.95
N GLY A 162 -36.29 19.23 12.93
CA GLY A 162 -37.29 19.60 11.92
C GLY A 162 -37.70 18.53 10.91
N LEU A 163 -36.83 17.58 10.55
CA LEU A 163 -37.20 16.56 9.56
C LEU A 163 -36.67 15.17 9.89
N LEU A 164 -37.61 14.24 10.10
CA LEU A 164 -37.48 12.78 9.97
C LEU A 164 -36.41 12.11 10.83
N GLY A 165 -36.70 11.97 12.12
CA GLY A 165 -36.05 11.03 13.04
C GLY A 165 -34.62 11.44 13.42
N ALA A 166 -34.30 11.34 14.71
CA ALA A 166 -32.94 11.57 15.19
C ALA A 166 -31.97 10.65 14.41
N GLU A 167 -31.01 11.24 13.71
CA GLU A 167 -30.02 10.49 12.96
C GLU A 167 -29.25 9.58 13.92
N ASN A 168 -29.27 8.27 13.66
CA ASN A 168 -28.64 7.31 14.55
C ASN A 168 -27.36 6.77 13.90
N PHE A 169 -26.31 7.59 13.90
CA PHE A 169 -24.96 7.18 13.52
C PHE A 169 -23.93 7.96 14.36
N LYS A 170 -22.69 7.51 14.36
CA LYS A 170 -21.57 8.18 15.05
C LYS A 170 -20.47 8.52 14.06
N VAL A 171 -19.74 9.60 14.34
CA VAL A 171 -18.62 10.08 13.53
C VAL A 171 -17.38 10.16 14.40
N ALA A 172 -16.25 9.67 13.88
CA ALA A 172 -14.94 9.95 14.46
C ALA A 172 -14.09 10.66 13.40
N SER A 173 -13.71 11.91 13.66
CA SER A 173 -12.71 12.61 12.85
C SER A 173 -11.33 12.05 13.22
N LEU A 174 -10.61 11.50 12.23
CA LEU A 174 -9.31 10.86 12.46
C LEU A 174 -8.16 11.75 12.03
N PHE A 175 -8.31 12.42 10.89
CA PHE A 175 -7.30 13.26 10.28
C PHE A 175 -7.99 14.53 9.78
N ASP A 176 -7.70 15.66 10.43
CA ASP A 176 -8.29 16.96 10.12
C ASP A 176 -7.26 18.03 10.41
N THR A 177 -6.27 18.15 9.52
CA THR A 177 -5.08 18.96 9.80
C THR A 177 -4.67 19.83 8.63
N ASP A 178 -5.14 19.52 7.42
CA ASP A 178 -4.66 20.16 6.21
C ASP A 178 -5.62 21.29 5.82
N LEU A 179 -5.51 22.45 6.46
CA LEU A 179 -6.06 23.76 6.02
C LEU A 179 -7.49 23.71 5.40
N ASN A 180 -8.39 22.91 5.96
CA ASN A 180 -9.73 22.63 5.45
C ASN A 180 -9.81 22.02 4.03
N MET A 181 -8.70 21.55 3.44
CA MET A 181 -8.69 20.92 2.12
C MET A 181 -8.96 19.42 2.17
N LEU A 182 -8.46 18.73 3.20
CA LEU A 182 -8.62 17.28 3.34
C LEU A 182 -8.93 16.91 4.78
N ALA A 183 -9.98 16.11 4.94
CA ALA A 183 -10.36 15.50 6.20
C ALA A 183 -10.66 14.02 5.99
N ALA A 184 -10.37 13.18 6.97
CA ALA A 184 -10.69 11.76 6.91
C ALA A 184 -11.15 11.25 8.27
N GLY A 185 -12.03 10.25 8.25
CA GLY A 185 -12.67 9.78 9.46
C GLY A 185 -13.39 8.45 9.31
N LEU A 186 -14.11 8.09 10.36
CA LEU A 186 -14.96 6.90 10.41
C LEU A 186 -16.42 7.29 10.64
N LEU A 187 -17.32 6.57 9.98
CA LEU A 187 -18.75 6.55 10.29
C LEU A 187 -19.10 5.18 10.87
N ASP A 188 -19.80 5.16 11.99
CA ASP A 188 -20.30 3.93 12.62
C ASP A 188 -21.83 4.00 12.68
N PHE A 189 -22.47 3.02 12.05
CA PHE A 189 -23.92 2.89 11.99
C PHE A 189 -24.33 1.69 12.85
N PRO A 190 -25.17 1.87 13.87
CA PRO A 190 -25.85 0.76 14.54
C PRO A 190 -26.82 0.07 13.57
N THR A 191 -27.39 -1.07 14.00
CA THR A 191 -28.46 -1.75 13.26
C THR A 191 -29.62 -0.79 13.00
N GLU A 192 -30.12 -0.73 11.77
CA GLU A 192 -31.11 0.26 11.28
C GLU A 192 -30.68 1.74 11.39
N GLY A 193 -29.41 2.02 11.72
CA GLY A 193 -28.86 3.37 11.72
C GLY A 193 -28.88 4.00 10.34
N PHE A 194 -29.14 5.29 10.26
CA PHE A 194 -29.21 6.02 9.00
C PHE A 194 -28.60 7.41 9.11
N LYS A 195 -28.08 7.89 7.98
CA LYS A 195 -27.67 9.28 7.76
C LYS A 195 -28.67 9.90 6.80
N SER A 196 -29.28 10.99 7.21
CA SER A 196 -30.27 11.71 6.41
C SER A 196 -29.65 12.29 5.14
N LEU A 197 -30.54 12.76 4.27
CA LEU A 197 -30.19 13.32 2.97
C LEU A 197 -29.35 14.59 3.14
N ARG A 198 -28.14 14.62 2.57
CA ARG A 198 -27.26 15.79 2.60
C ARG A 198 -26.71 16.15 1.23
N ASN A 199 -26.51 17.45 1.02
CA ASN A 199 -25.83 17.99 -0.14
C ASN A 199 -24.31 18.02 0.12
N THR A 200 -23.51 17.58 -0.86
CA THR A 200 -22.05 17.63 -0.78
C THR A 200 -21.47 19.03 -0.98
N GLY A 201 -22.21 19.95 -1.60
CA GLY A 201 -21.68 21.24 -2.03
C GLY A 201 -20.44 21.05 -2.89
N GLU A 202 -19.37 21.78 -2.59
CA GLU A 202 -18.10 21.73 -3.32
C GLU A 202 -17.14 20.65 -2.82
N SER A 203 -17.55 19.89 -1.80
CA SER A 203 -16.75 18.79 -1.26
C SER A 203 -16.96 17.51 -2.07
N LEU A 204 -15.86 16.79 -2.26
CA LEU A 204 -15.81 15.44 -2.78
C LEU A 204 -15.67 14.46 -1.62
N PHE A 205 -16.43 13.35 -1.63
CA PHE A 205 -16.28 12.31 -0.62
C PHE A 205 -15.92 10.97 -1.25
N ILE A 206 -14.95 10.27 -0.65
CA ILE A 206 -14.61 8.89 -0.97
C ILE A 206 -14.89 8.06 0.28
N PHE A 207 -15.64 6.96 0.12
CA PHE A 207 -15.98 6.05 1.20
C PHE A 207 -15.44 4.65 0.90
N HIS A 208 -15.01 3.97 1.96
CA HIS A 208 -14.65 2.55 1.94
C HIS A 208 -15.41 1.80 3.05
N VAL A 209 -16.08 0.71 2.70
CA VAL A 209 -16.85 -0.09 3.65
C VAL A 209 -15.92 -1.06 4.38
N ALA A 210 -15.53 -0.73 5.61
CA ALA A 210 -14.71 -1.60 6.45
C ALA A 210 -15.51 -2.84 6.92
N ARG A 211 -16.79 -2.67 7.26
CA ARG A 211 -17.74 -3.76 7.55
C ARG A 211 -19.19 -3.32 7.41
N GLY A 212 -20.09 -4.29 7.26
CA GLY A 212 -21.54 -4.07 7.24
C GLY A 212 -22.14 -4.02 5.83
N LEU A 213 -23.44 -3.70 5.78
CA LEU A 213 -24.26 -3.65 4.58
C LEU A 213 -25.00 -2.32 4.55
N ILE A 214 -24.60 -1.41 3.66
CA ILE A 214 -25.14 -0.06 3.59
C ILE A 214 -25.85 0.12 2.26
N GLU A 215 -27.07 0.65 2.32
CA GLU A 215 -27.71 1.24 1.17
C GLU A 215 -27.29 2.70 1.02
N VAL A 216 -26.81 3.04 -0.16
CA VAL A 216 -26.46 4.40 -0.56
C VAL A 216 -27.54 4.90 -1.50
N THR A 217 -28.09 6.07 -1.18
CA THR A 217 -28.90 6.84 -2.14
C THR A 217 -28.03 7.99 -2.64
N LEU A 218 -27.84 8.08 -3.96
CA LEU A 218 -27.18 9.19 -4.63
C LEU A 218 -28.17 9.82 -5.60
N ASN A 219 -28.63 11.03 -5.31
CA ASN A 219 -29.73 11.72 -5.97
C ASN A 219 -30.98 10.81 -6.02
N SER A 220 -31.29 10.22 -7.17
CA SER A 220 -32.42 9.30 -7.37
C SER A 220 -32.01 7.83 -7.46
N LYS A 221 -30.70 7.54 -7.52
CA LYS A 221 -30.18 6.18 -7.68
C LYS A 221 -29.89 5.57 -6.31
N ARG A 222 -30.47 4.40 -6.05
CA ARG A 222 -30.18 3.59 -4.86
C ARG A 222 -29.34 2.39 -5.24
N PHE A 223 -28.33 2.09 -4.44
CA PHE A 223 -27.51 0.89 -4.59
C PHE A 223 -26.98 0.44 -3.23
N VAL A 224 -26.61 -0.83 -3.13
CA VAL A 224 -26.14 -1.43 -1.88
C VAL A 224 -24.64 -1.71 -1.98
N VAL A 225 -23.91 -1.40 -0.92
CA VAL A 225 -22.47 -1.62 -0.77
C VAL A 225 -22.20 -2.52 0.44
N THR A 226 -21.18 -3.38 0.30
CA THR A 226 -20.79 -4.37 1.31
C THR A 226 -19.31 -4.21 1.66
N ARG A 227 -18.83 -4.95 2.67
CA ARG A 227 -17.42 -4.99 3.08
C ARG A 227 -16.49 -5.07 1.86
N GLY A 228 -15.51 -4.17 1.80
CA GLY A 228 -14.52 -4.08 0.74
C GLY A 228 -14.92 -3.19 -0.44
N CYS A 229 -16.18 -2.74 -0.54
CA CYS A 229 -16.59 -1.78 -1.55
C CYS A 229 -16.01 -0.39 -1.26
N SER A 230 -15.49 0.26 -2.29
CA SER A 230 -15.14 1.69 -2.29
C SER A 230 -16.04 2.43 -3.27
N PHE A 231 -16.52 3.61 -2.90
CA PHE A 231 -17.36 4.44 -3.76
C PHE A 231 -17.11 5.92 -3.51
N GLU A 232 -17.50 6.74 -4.47
CA GLU A 232 -17.31 8.19 -4.48
C GLU A 232 -18.67 8.88 -4.53
N ILE A 233 -18.79 10.01 -3.82
CA ILE A 233 -19.91 10.94 -3.91
C ILE A 233 -19.35 12.25 -4.49
N PRO A 234 -19.59 12.53 -5.79
CA PRO A 234 -19.03 13.71 -6.45
C PRO A 234 -19.63 15.02 -5.93
N ARG A 235 -18.95 16.12 -6.23
CA ARG A 235 -19.39 17.49 -5.92
C ARG A 235 -20.79 17.78 -6.48
N TYR A 236 -21.52 18.66 -5.80
CA TYR A 236 -22.88 19.11 -6.13
C TYR A 236 -23.92 17.98 -6.25
N ASN A 237 -23.79 16.93 -5.44
CA ASN A 237 -24.77 15.85 -5.37
C ASN A 237 -25.41 15.76 -3.98
N ILE A 238 -26.52 15.03 -3.93
CA ILE A 238 -27.26 14.77 -2.71
C ILE A 238 -27.16 13.28 -2.39
N TYR A 239 -26.86 12.93 -1.14
CA TYR A 239 -26.71 11.53 -0.74
C TYR A 239 -27.29 11.22 0.64
N SER A 240 -27.62 9.96 0.88
CA SER A 240 -27.99 9.42 2.20
C SER A 240 -27.51 7.99 2.37
N PHE A 241 -27.44 7.54 3.63
CA PHE A 241 -27.04 6.17 3.96
C PHE A 241 -28.07 5.51 4.88
N LYS A 242 -28.30 4.22 4.68
CA LYS A 242 -29.08 3.39 5.60
C LYS A 242 -28.39 2.05 5.81
N ASN A 243 -28.21 1.64 7.06
CA ASN A 243 -27.73 0.31 7.37
C ASN A 243 -28.86 -0.71 7.19
N LEU A 244 -28.69 -1.62 6.23
CA LEU A 244 -29.60 -2.75 5.98
C LEU A 244 -29.10 -4.04 6.63
N GLY A 245 -27.90 -4.03 7.21
CA GLY A 245 -27.31 -5.18 7.87
C GLY A 245 -27.94 -5.44 9.23
N HIS A 246 -27.92 -6.70 9.66
CA HIS A 246 -28.34 -7.08 11.00
C HIS A 246 -27.37 -6.60 12.11
N GLY A 247 -26.11 -6.33 11.75
CA GLY A 247 -25.08 -5.83 12.66
C GLY A 247 -24.69 -4.37 12.41
N SER A 248 -23.70 -3.89 13.16
CA SER A 248 -23.15 -2.56 12.93
C SER A 248 -22.36 -2.48 11.63
N ALA A 249 -22.45 -1.34 10.96
CA ALA A 249 -21.69 -1.03 9.76
C ALA A 249 -20.68 0.08 10.05
N ARG A 250 -19.49 -0.03 9.46
CA ARG A 250 -18.42 0.96 9.59
C ARG A 250 -17.90 1.34 8.21
N LEU A 251 -17.88 2.65 7.95
CA LEU A 251 -17.27 3.22 6.76
C LEU A 251 -16.06 4.07 7.17
N PHE A 252 -14.99 3.98 6.39
CA PHE A 252 -13.96 5.00 6.35
C PHE A 252 -14.34 6.03 5.30
N PHE A 253 -14.11 7.31 5.56
CA PHE A 253 -14.35 8.37 4.61
C PHE A 253 -13.15 9.30 4.49
N VAL A 254 -13.01 9.86 3.29
CA VAL A 254 -12.13 11.00 2.99
C VAL A 254 -13.00 12.07 2.36
N GLN A 255 -12.95 13.27 2.92
CA GLN A 255 -13.52 14.49 2.37
C GLN A 255 -12.38 15.31 1.78
N CYS A 256 -12.56 15.77 0.56
CA CYS A 256 -11.70 16.75 -0.07
C CYS A 256 -12.51 17.97 -0.45
N GLN A 257 -12.12 19.14 0.06
CA GLN A 257 -12.70 20.42 -0.31
C GLN A 257 -11.76 21.12 -1.28
N PHE A 258 -12.29 21.51 -2.43
CA PHE A 258 -11.58 22.33 -3.38
C PHE A 258 -11.88 23.79 -3.05
N ASN A 259 -10.86 24.53 -2.67
CA ASN A 259 -10.95 25.98 -2.64
C ASN A 259 -10.60 26.46 -4.06
N GLU A 260 -11.56 27.01 -4.79
CA GLU A 260 -11.24 27.79 -5.99
C GLU A 260 -10.57 29.09 -5.50
N ASN A 261 -9.27 29.21 -5.79
CA ASN A 261 -8.53 30.47 -5.67
C ASN A 261 -8.93 31.44 -6.79
#